data_AF-A0A3M1RBZ3-F1
#
_entry.id   AF-A0A3M1RBZ3-F1
#
_cell.length_a   1.000
_cell.length_b   1.000
_cell.length_c   1.000
_cell.angle_alpha   90.00
_cell.angle_beta   90.00
_cell.angle_gamma   90.00
#
_symmetry.space_group_name_H-M   'P 1'
#
loop_
_entity.id
_entity.type
_entity.pdbx_description
1 polymer ?
#
loop_
_entity_poly.entity_id
_entity_poly.type
_entity_poly.pdbx_seq_one_letter_code
_entity_poly.pdbx_strand_id
1 'polypeptide(L)'
;MRRYLLIAFVFMAVLALSGCTGEKAETTTVSTEDGTSKVTTTVSGDTQTVTVEETTEEGTQTTTITGSAGANPDSWCPEGGNWEMHTAGPQGMAGATMKVVKLETSGKYAGLCHVVSTTTGPEGEQSIDMWFDESGEHGYMEMEVGGQKIVQSF
;
A
#
# COMPACT_ATOMS: atom_id res chain seq x y z
N MET A 1 -9.66 16.50 4.52
CA MET A 1 -10.20 15.44 5.40
C MET A 1 -10.68 14.22 4.60
N ARG A 2 -11.40 14.37 3.47
CA ARG A 2 -11.90 13.27 2.61
C ARG A 2 -10.81 12.32 2.08
N ARG A 3 -9.65 12.84 1.64
CA ARG A 3 -8.47 12.04 1.20
C ARG A 3 -7.87 11.17 2.31
N TYR A 4 -7.82 11.66 3.55
CA TYR A 4 -7.32 10.88 4.70
C TYR A 4 -8.30 9.79 5.13
N LEU A 5 -9.61 10.05 5.00
CA LEU A 5 -10.66 9.05 5.22
C LEU A 5 -10.61 7.93 4.17
N LEU A 6 -10.33 8.26 2.90
CA LEU A 6 -10.14 7.28 1.82
C LEU A 6 -8.87 6.44 2.02
N ILE A 7 -7.74 7.07 2.34
CA ILE A 7 -6.49 6.34 2.64
C ILE A 7 -6.68 5.43 3.86
N ALA A 8 -7.34 5.90 4.93
CA ALA A 8 -7.64 5.08 6.10
C ALA A 8 -8.59 3.91 5.78
N PHE A 9 -9.60 4.12 4.93
CA PHE A 9 -10.54 3.06 4.53
C PHE A 9 -9.90 2.03 3.60
N VAL A 10 -9.02 2.47 2.70
CA VAL A 10 -8.21 1.60 1.83
C VAL A 10 -7.19 0.82 2.66
N PHE A 11 -6.51 1.46 3.61
CA PHE A 11 -5.57 0.80 4.53
C PHE A 11 -6.30 -0.21 5.42
N MET A 12 -7.50 0.12 5.91
CA MET A 12 -8.35 -0.78 6.69
C MET A 12 -8.88 -1.95 5.84
N ALA A 13 -9.19 -1.73 4.57
CA ALA A 13 -9.57 -2.80 3.65
C ALA A 13 -8.38 -3.73 3.35
N VAL A 14 -7.18 -3.19 3.13
CA VAL A 14 -5.95 -3.98 2.95
C VAL A 14 -5.62 -4.80 4.20
N LEU A 15 -5.75 -4.22 5.40
CA LEU A 15 -5.55 -4.91 6.68
C LEU A 15 -6.64 -5.93 7.01
N ALA A 16 -7.88 -5.70 6.61
CA ALA A 16 -8.98 -6.66 6.85
C ALA A 16 -8.90 -7.88 5.91
N LEU A 17 -8.20 -7.77 4.79
CA LEU A 17 -8.13 -8.81 3.75
C LEU A 17 -6.86 -9.68 3.82
N SER A 18 -5.82 -9.28 4.55
CA SER A 18 -4.66 -10.14 4.83
C SER A 18 -5.04 -11.41 5.61
N GLY A 19 -6.20 -11.44 6.28
CA GLY A 19 -6.74 -12.61 6.98
C GLY A 19 -7.80 -13.42 6.21
N CYS A 20 -8.15 -13.07 4.97
CA CYS A 20 -9.26 -13.70 4.25
C CYS A 20 -8.76 -14.62 3.13
N THR A 21 -8.30 -15.83 3.48
CA THR A 21 -7.95 -16.88 2.51
C THR A 21 -9.22 -17.49 1.92
N GLY A 22 -9.67 -16.99 0.78
CA GLY A 22 -10.78 -17.56 0.00
C GLY A 22 -11.04 -16.76 -1.27
N GLU A 23 -11.21 -17.46 -2.40
CA GLU A 23 -11.54 -16.87 -3.69
C GLU A 23 -12.90 -16.17 -3.60
N LYS A 24 -12.90 -14.85 -3.38
CA LYS A 24 -14.10 -14.02 -3.28
C LYS A 24 -13.88 -12.72 -4.03
N ALA A 25 -14.83 -12.42 -4.92
CA ALA A 25 -14.99 -11.10 -5.49
C ALA A 25 -16.15 -10.41 -4.78
N GLU A 26 -15.87 -9.34 -4.05
CA GLU A 26 -16.89 -8.55 -3.35
C GLU A 26 -16.89 -7.13 -3.92
N THR A 27 -18.08 -6.63 -4.27
CA THR A 27 -18.23 -5.25 -4.73
C THR A 27 -19.19 -4.52 -3.79
N THR A 28 -18.72 -3.40 -3.25
CA THR A 28 -19.52 -2.51 -2.42
C THR A 28 -19.57 -1.14 -3.08
N THR A 29 -20.78 -0.60 -3.23
CA THR A 29 -20.99 0.75 -3.75
C THR A 29 -21.53 1.63 -2.63
N VAL A 30 -20.89 2.77 -2.42
CA VAL A 30 -21.31 3.81 -1.49
C VAL A 30 -21.62 5.07 -2.29
N SER A 31 -22.85 5.56 -2.20
CA SER A 31 -23.27 6.81 -2.84
C SER A 31 -23.55 7.85 -1.76
N THR A 32 -23.03 9.05 -1.97
CA THR A 32 -23.23 10.25 -1.14
C THR A 32 -23.75 11.39 -2.01
N GLU A 33 -24.26 12.47 -1.41
CA GLU A 33 -24.68 13.66 -2.16
C GLU A 33 -23.53 14.26 -3.01
N ASP A 34 -22.28 14.05 -2.59
CA ASP A 34 -21.08 14.59 -3.21
C ASP A 34 -20.37 13.62 -4.19
N GLY A 35 -21.02 12.52 -4.59
CA GLY A 35 -20.46 11.53 -5.52
C GLY A 35 -20.65 10.07 -5.12
N THR A 36 -20.14 9.16 -5.97
CA THR A 36 -20.25 7.71 -5.80
C THR A 36 -18.87 7.06 -5.74
N SER A 37 -18.66 6.17 -4.78
CA SER A 37 -17.48 5.33 -4.65
C SER A 37 -17.87 3.87 -4.84
N LYS A 38 -17.19 3.17 -5.74
CA LYS A 38 -17.34 1.74 -5.98
C LYS A 38 -16.03 1.05 -5.61
N VAL A 39 -16.11 0.13 -4.66
CA VAL A 39 -14.98 -0.71 -4.23
C VAL A 39 -15.22 -2.11 -4.75
N THR A 40 -14.30 -2.63 -5.53
CA THR A 40 -14.28 -4.02 -6.00
C THR A 40 -13.02 -4.69 -5.49
N THR A 41 -13.20 -5.69 -4.64
CA THR A 41 -12.14 -6.57 -4.16
C THR A 41 -12.21 -7.88 -4.93
N THR A 42 -11.07 -8.40 -5.35
CA THR A 42 -10.94 -9.71 -6.00
C THR A 42 -9.75 -10.43 -5.38
N VAL A 43 -9.98 -11.64 -4.87
CA VAL A 43 -8.93 -12.54 -4.38
C VAL A 43 -8.80 -13.71 -5.35
N SER A 44 -7.59 -13.94 -5.87
CA SER A 44 -7.27 -15.06 -6.78
C SER A 44 -5.98 -15.72 -6.32
N GLY A 45 -6.10 -16.91 -5.73
CA GLY A 45 -4.97 -17.59 -5.07
C GLY A 45 -4.37 -16.71 -3.97
N ASP A 46 -3.05 -16.50 -4.03
CA ASP A 46 -2.30 -15.67 -3.08
C ASP A 46 -2.29 -14.17 -3.44
N THR A 47 -2.92 -13.79 -4.56
CA THR A 47 -2.97 -12.41 -5.04
C THR A 47 -4.33 -11.78 -4.74
N GLN A 48 -4.30 -10.54 -4.28
CA GLN A 48 -5.46 -9.73 -3.96
C GLN A 48 -5.40 -8.44 -4.79
N THR A 49 -6.51 -8.11 -5.44
CA THR A 49 -6.69 -6.85 -6.16
C THR A 49 -7.86 -6.10 -5.55
N VAL A 50 -7.64 -4.86 -5.13
CA VAL A 50 -8.66 -3.93 -4.67
C VAL A 50 -8.70 -2.78 -5.66
N THR A 51 -9.84 -2.55 -6.29
CA THR A 51 -10.07 -1.40 -7.18
C THR A 51 -11.13 -0.50 -6.57
N VAL A 52 -10.78 0.78 -6.40
CA VAL A 52 -11.67 1.84 -5.90
C VAL A 52 -11.89 2.83 -7.04
N GLU A 53 -13.14 2.99 -7.46
CA GLU A 53 -13.55 3.99 -8.44
C GLU A 53 -14.40 5.05 -7.74
N GLU A 54 -13.93 6.29 -7.72
CA GLU A 54 -14.66 7.44 -7.18
C GLU A 54 -15.07 8.36 -8.32
N THR A 55 -16.37 8.63 -8.44
CA THR A 55 -16.93 9.57 -9.40
C THR A 55 -17.50 10.77 -8.66
N THR A 56 -16.95 11.95 -8.96
CA THR A 56 -17.40 13.26 -8.45
C THR A 56 -17.72 14.19 -9.62
N GLU A 57 -18.19 15.41 -9.35
CA GLU A 57 -18.38 16.43 -10.39
C GLU A 57 -17.08 16.81 -11.11
N GLU A 58 -15.91 16.61 -10.46
CA GLU A 58 -14.59 16.89 -11.04
C GLU A 58 -14.08 15.77 -11.96
N GLY A 59 -14.79 14.64 -12.03
CA GLY A 59 -14.47 13.48 -12.85
C GLY A 59 -14.31 12.19 -12.03
N THR A 60 -13.85 11.13 -12.71
CA THR A 60 -13.68 9.79 -12.14
C THR A 60 -12.21 9.50 -11.85
N GLN A 61 -11.90 9.13 -10.61
CA GLN A 61 -10.61 8.63 -10.17
C GLN A 61 -10.71 7.13 -9.88
N THR A 62 -9.77 6.35 -10.43
CA THR A 62 -9.65 4.93 -10.18
C THR A 62 -8.32 4.65 -9.48
N THR A 63 -8.35 3.97 -8.34
CA THR A 63 -7.18 3.46 -7.63
C THR A 63 -7.24 1.95 -7.57
N THR A 64 -6.25 1.28 -8.13
CA THR A 64 -6.10 -0.18 -8.09
C THR A 64 -4.87 -0.52 -7.25
N ILE A 65 -5.06 -1.38 -6.25
CA ILE A 65 -3.99 -1.97 -5.45
C ILE A 65 -3.99 -3.46 -5.74
N THR A 66 -2.87 -3.99 -6.23
CA THR A 66 -2.69 -5.43 -6.46
C THR A 66 -1.51 -5.90 -5.65
N GLY A 67 -1.66 -6.98 -4.90
CA GLY A 67 -0.54 -7.51 -4.16
C GLY A 67 -0.76 -8.88 -3.58
N SER A 68 0.30 -9.45 -3.03
CA SER A 68 0.28 -10.73 -2.33
C SER A 68 0.93 -10.57 -0.96
N ALA A 69 0.45 -11.37 0.00
CA ALA A 69 0.96 -11.31 1.36
C ALA A 69 2.36 -11.92 1.51
N GLY A 70 2.85 -12.70 0.54
CA GLY A 70 4.19 -13.30 0.58
C GLY A 70 4.20 -14.73 1.15
N ALA A 71 5.38 -15.22 1.53
CA ALA A 71 5.60 -16.63 1.85
C ALA A 71 5.01 -17.10 3.19
N ASN A 72 4.70 -16.18 4.10
CA ASN A 72 4.12 -16.48 5.41
C ASN A 72 3.10 -15.41 5.82
N PRO A 73 1.85 -15.48 5.35
CA PRO A 73 0.84 -14.44 5.58
C PRO A 73 0.45 -14.27 7.05
N ASP A 74 0.72 -15.25 7.91
CA ASP A 74 0.46 -15.18 9.35
C ASP A 74 1.57 -14.43 10.11
N SER A 75 2.69 -14.10 9.45
CA SER A 75 3.73 -13.26 10.03
C SER A 75 3.35 -11.79 9.94
N TRP A 76 3.66 -11.03 10.99
CA TRP A 76 3.53 -9.58 10.97
C TRP A 76 4.48 -8.92 9.94
N CYS A 77 5.58 -9.59 9.58
CA CYS A 77 6.51 -9.17 8.55
C CYS A 77 6.66 -10.29 7.49
N PRO A 78 5.68 -10.43 6.59
CA PRO A 78 5.62 -11.56 5.71
C PRO A 78 6.55 -11.35 4.50
N GLU A 79 7.73 -11.99 4.55
CA GLU A 79 8.76 -11.86 3.53
C GLU A 79 8.24 -12.16 2.11
N GLY A 80 8.58 -11.27 1.18
CA GLY A 80 8.16 -11.35 -0.21
C GLY A 80 6.78 -10.77 -0.48
N GLY A 81 6.07 -10.28 0.55
CA GLY A 81 4.84 -9.52 0.36
C GLY A 81 5.08 -8.33 -0.56
N ASN A 82 4.22 -8.13 -1.55
CA ASN A 82 4.40 -7.10 -2.56
C ASN A 82 3.05 -6.50 -2.94
N TRP A 83 2.95 -5.18 -2.98
CA TRP A 83 1.76 -4.44 -3.35
C TRP A 83 2.11 -3.34 -4.33
N GLU A 84 1.35 -3.26 -5.42
CA GLU A 84 1.44 -2.26 -6.45
C GLU A 84 0.16 -1.44 -6.43
N MET A 85 0.29 -0.14 -6.24
CA MET A 85 -0.79 0.84 -6.28
C MET A 85 -0.67 1.65 -7.57
N HIS A 86 -1.77 1.73 -8.31
CA HIS A 86 -1.94 2.58 -9.47
C HIS A 86 -3.16 3.47 -9.27
N THR A 87 -2.97 4.78 -9.37
CA THR A 87 -4.07 5.74 -9.38
C THR A 87 -4.11 6.45 -10.72
N ALA A 88 -5.29 6.50 -11.34
CA ALA A 88 -5.55 7.24 -12.57
C ALA A 88 -6.78 8.13 -12.36
N GLY A 89 -6.73 9.36 -12.87
CA GLY A 89 -7.87 10.28 -12.79
C GLY A 89 -7.61 11.63 -13.42
N PRO A 90 -8.49 12.63 -13.17
CA PRO A 90 -8.40 13.96 -13.79
C PRO A 90 -7.09 14.70 -13.46
N GLN A 91 -6.44 14.34 -12.34
CA GLN A 91 -5.18 14.92 -11.88
C GLN A 91 -3.93 14.17 -12.38
N GLY A 92 -4.09 13.15 -13.22
CA GLY A 92 -2.99 12.37 -13.81
C GLY A 92 -2.88 10.94 -13.28
N MET A 93 -1.76 10.29 -13.59
CA MET A 93 -1.42 8.93 -13.16
C MET A 93 -0.31 8.97 -12.11
N ALA A 94 -0.44 8.16 -11.06
CA ALA A 94 0.59 7.95 -10.05
C ALA A 94 0.72 6.45 -9.76
N GLY A 95 1.95 6.00 -9.50
CA GLY A 95 2.26 4.62 -9.16
C GLY A 95 3.09 4.55 -7.88
N ALA A 96 2.82 3.55 -7.05
CA ALA A 96 3.68 3.19 -5.94
C ALA A 96 3.76 1.66 -5.83
N THR A 97 4.91 1.14 -5.43
CA THR A 97 5.09 -0.25 -5.03
C THR A 97 5.56 -0.29 -3.59
N MET A 98 5.19 -1.35 -2.89
CA MET A 98 5.62 -1.65 -1.53
C MET A 98 5.99 -3.12 -1.47
N LYS A 99 7.22 -3.41 -1.06
CA LYS A 99 7.73 -4.77 -0.95
C LYS A 99 8.27 -5.01 0.45
N VAL A 100 7.75 -6.03 1.13
CA VAL A 100 8.31 -6.55 2.37
C VAL A 100 9.53 -7.39 2.00
N VAL A 101 10.71 -6.91 2.39
CA VAL A 101 11.97 -7.56 2.08
C VAL A 101 12.21 -8.72 3.03
N LYS A 102 12.18 -8.48 4.35
CA LYS A 102 12.38 -9.49 5.40
C LYS A 102 12.26 -8.88 6.79
N LEU A 103 12.14 -9.74 7.80
CA LEU A 103 12.44 -9.39 9.19
C LEU A 103 13.95 -9.43 9.42
N GLU A 104 14.54 -8.32 9.85
CA GLU A 104 15.98 -8.27 10.13
C GLU A 104 16.30 -9.02 11.42
N THR A 105 17.22 -9.98 11.35
CA THR A 105 17.59 -10.84 12.48
C THR A 105 18.89 -10.43 13.16
N SER A 106 19.62 -9.47 12.59
CA SER A 106 20.92 -9.04 13.12
C SER A 106 21.26 -7.60 12.70
N GLY A 107 22.27 -7.01 13.35
CA GLY A 107 22.75 -5.67 13.05
C GLY A 107 21.89 -4.54 13.65
N LYS A 108 22.05 -3.33 13.10
CA LYS A 108 21.38 -2.11 13.59
C LYS A 108 19.85 -2.19 13.55
N TYR A 109 19.32 -2.93 12.58
CA TYR A 109 17.88 -3.04 12.33
C TYR A 109 17.29 -4.35 12.87
N ALA A 110 18.03 -5.10 13.69
CA ALA A 110 17.55 -6.36 14.25
C ALA A 110 16.20 -6.19 14.98
N GLY A 111 15.24 -7.04 14.65
CA GLY A 111 13.87 -6.99 15.17
C GLY A 111 12.91 -6.13 14.36
N LEU A 112 13.38 -5.45 13.30
CA LEU A 112 12.55 -4.58 12.47
C LEU A 112 12.23 -5.22 11.12
N CYS A 113 11.02 -5.00 10.64
CA CYS A 113 10.58 -5.39 9.30
C CYS A 113 11.10 -4.41 8.27
N HIS A 114 11.88 -4.90 7.31
CA HIS A 114 12.36 -4.12 6.20
C HIS A 114 11.33 -4.09 5.07
N VAL A 115 10.87 -2.90 4.71
CA VAL A 115 9.96 -2.64 3.60
C VAL A 115 10.58 -1.62 2.67
N VAL A 116 10.56 -1.89 1.37
CA VAL A 116 10.96 -0.94 0.33
C VAL A 116 9.70 -0.39 -0.30
N SER A 117 9.52 0.93 -0.27
CA SER A 117 8.50 1.60 -1.05
C SER A 117 9.13 2.34 -2.21
N THR A 118 8.63 2.14 -3.41
CA THR A 118 9.06 2.85 -4.60
C THR A 118 7.89 3.64 -5.15
N THR A 119 8.07 4.93 -5.39
CA THR A 119 7.07 5.79 -6.02
C THR A 119 7.57 6.22 -7.40
N THR A 120 6.70 6.18 -8.39
CA THR A 120 7.01 6.62 -9.75
C THR A 120 6.17 7.86 -10.05
N GLY A 121 6.85 8.97 -10.26
CA GLY A 121 6.23 10.25 -10.60
C GLY A 121 6.88 10.92 -11.80
N PRO A 122 6.43 12.14 -12.15
CA PRO A 122 6.99 12.92 -13.26
C PRO A 122 8.48 13.25 -13.09
N GLU A 123 8.96 13.28 -11.84
CA GLU A 123 10.35 13.58 -11.48
C GLU A 123 11.26 12.34 -11.46
N GLY A 124 10.72 11.15 -11.77
CA GLY A 124 11.44 9.88 -11.77
C GLY A 124 10.94 8.90 -10.71
N GLU A 125 11.73 7.86 -10.51
CA GLU A 125 11.49 6.82 -9.51
C GLU A 125 12.22 7.19 -8.22
N GLN A 126 11.50 7.18 -7.09
CA GLN A 126 12.07 7.39 -5.76
C GLN A 126 11.82 6.16 -4.91
N SER A 127 12.87 5.62 -4.30
CA SER A 127 12.78 4.48 -3.39
C SER A 127 13.11 4.91 -1.96
N ILE A 128 12.34 4.37 -1.03
CA ILE A 128 12.46 4.60 0.41
C ILE A 128 12.53 3.22 1.07
N ASP A 129 13.65 2.93 1.71
CA ASP A 129 13.78 1.81 2.61
C ASP A 129 13.23 2.19 3.98
N MET A 130 12.42 1.32 4.57
CA MET A 130 11.80 1.52 5.88
C MET A 130 12.05 0.29 6.74
N TRP A 131 12.42 0.49 7.99
CA TRP A 131 12.54 -0.54 9.01
C TRP A 131 11.68 -0.15 10.19
N PHE A 132 10.69 -0.95 10.54
CA PHE A 132 9.81 -0.64 11.69
C PHE A 132 9.48 -1.89 12.48
N ASP A 133 9.15 -1.71 13.76
CA ASP A 133 8.72 -2.81 14.63
C ASP A 133 7.25 -3.18 14.39
N GLU A 134 6.78 -4.24 15.04
CA GLU A 134 5.40 -4.73 14.89
C GLU A 134 4.35 -3.68 15.31
N SER A 135 4.71 -2.73 16.17
CA SER A 135 3.82 -1.65 16.59
C SER A 135 3.70 -0.53 15.55
N GLY A 136 4.73 -0.37 14.70
CA GLY A 136 4.86 0.75 13.79
C GLY A 136 5.20 2.08 14.47
N GLU A 137 5.34 2.11 15.79
CA GLU A 137 5.68 3.32 16.57
C GLU A 137 7.17 3.63 16.53
N HIS A 138 8.01 2.61 16.27
CA HIS A 138 9.46 2.78 16.20
C HIS A 138 10.00 2.30 14.87
N GLY A 139 10.85 3.13 14.27
CA GLY A 139 11.47 2.75 13.01
C GLY A 139 12.55 3.69 12.50
N TYR A 140 13.03 3.34 11.32
CA TYR A 140 13.96 4.09 10.51
C TYR A 140 13.45 4.14 9.08
N MET A 141 13.62 5.27 8.42
CA MET A 141 13.49 5.39 6.98
C MET A 141 14.81 5.89 6.40
N GLU A 142 15.18 5.32 5.27
CA GLU A 142 16.31 5.74 4.48
C GLU A 142 15.82 6.06 3.06
N MET A 143 16.16 7.23 2.57
CA MET A 143 15.82 7.65 1.21
C MET A 143 17.06 8.23 0.52
N GLU A 144 17.20 7.97 -0.77
CA GLU A 144 18.26 8.57 -1.58
C GLU A 144 17.70 9.75 -2.38
N VAL A 145 18.22 10.95 -2.13
CA VAL A 145 17.82 12.17 -2.85
C VAL A 145 19.08 12.81 -3.42
N GLY A 146 19.19 12.81 -4.76
CA GLY A 146 20.33 13.42 -5.45
C GLY A 146 21.69 12.84 -5.06
N GLY A 147 21.77 11.52 -4.80
CA GLY A 147 22.98 10.83 -4.36
C GLY A 147 23.33 11.03 -2.88
N GLN A 148 22.48 11.70 -2.10
CA GLN A 148 22.62 11.81 -0.65
C GLN A 148 21.64 10.87 0.04
N LYS A 149 22.16 10.07 0.96
CA LYS A 149 21.36 9.21 1.83
C LYS A 149 20.84 10.01 3.01
N ILE A 150 19.53 10.17 3.10
CA ILE A 150 18.85 10.78 4.23
C ILE A 150 18.32 9.64 5.11
N VAL A 151 18.63 9.70 6.40
CA VAL A 151 18.16 8.72 7.39
C VAL A 151 17.35 9.46 8.45
N GLN A 152 16.13 9.00 8.69
CA GLN A 152 15.26 9.53 9.74
C GLN A 152 14.76 8.38 10.62
N SER A 153 14.83 8.56 11.93
CA SER A 153 14.16 7.70 12.90
C SER A 153 12.85 8.32 13.34
N PHE A 154 11.88 7.49 13.69
CA PHE A 154 10.62 7.90 14.29
C PHE A 154 10.26 6.96 15.44
#